data_AF-A0A7S3WCM5-F1
#
_entry.id   AF-A0A7S3WCM5-F1
#
_cell.length_a   1.000
_cell.length_b   1.000
_cell.length_c   1.000
_cell.angle_alpha   90.00
_cell.angle_beta   90.00
_cell.angle_gamma   90.00
#
_symmetry.space_group_name_H-M   'P 1'
#
loop_
_entity.id
_entity.type
_entity.pdbx_description
1 polymer ?
#
loop_
_entity_poly.entity_id
_entity_poly.type
_entity_poly.pdbx_seq_one_letter_code
_entity_poly.pdbx_strand_id
1 'polypeptide(L)'
;GAAVDAAALATAWAGAAERATRDEWSEWLRRLALELLRVSPAQPLRACLLPAQAYPPLAQELLNAAFLSCWSQLTPDGCGLLAAAVEAALERESMPPAVLQKMLNLADFMELHLQPLPIPVRKLGSLAERCQAYAKAAHYREMSFTHAAFRHAAVTQAPPGRDMGWTHAPGPRTAAAAGGG
;
A
#
# COMPACT_ATOMS: atom_id res chain seq x y z
N GLY A 1 -8.20 22.32 6.30
CA GLY A 1 -8.71 21.00 6.70
C GLY A 1 -7.66 20.33 7.55
N ALA A 2 -8.02 19.56 8.57
CA ALA A 2 -7.04 18.82 9.37
C ALA A 2 -6.21 17.92 8.43
N ALA A 3 -4.89 18.00 8.53
CA ALA A 3 -4.00 17.13 7.77
C ALA A 3 -4.21 15.69 8.26
N VAL A 4 -4.32 14.74 7.32
CA VAL A 4 -4.40 13.32 7.64
C VAL A 4 -3.02 12.89 8.15
N ASP A 5 -2.94 12.43 9.39
CA ASP A 5 -1.69 11.95 9.99
C ASP A 5 -1.45 10.48 9.62
N ALA A 6 -0.48 10.25 8.74
CA ALA A 6 -0.08 8.93 8.29
C ALA A 6 0.38 8.02 9.44
N ALA A 7 1.09 8.57 10.44
CA ALA A 7 1.65 7.80 11.54
C ALA A 7 0.55 7.32 12.50
N ALA A 8 -0.42 8.19 12.80
CA ALA A 8 -1.59 7.82 13.57
C ALA A 8 -2.41 6.73 12.87
N LEU A 9 -2.62 6.86 11.55
CA LEU A 9 -3.32 5.84 10.77
C LEU A 9 -2.56 4.51 10.76
N ALA A 10 -1.27 4.52 10.46
CA ALA A 10 -0.47 3.30 10.48
C ALA A 10 -0.44 2.62 11.85
N THR A 11 -0.46 3.39 12.94
CA THR A 11 -0.59 2.84 14.30
C THR A 11 -1.94 2.15 14.50
N ALA A 12 -3.04 2.74 14.01
CA ALA A 12 -4.35 2.11 14.04
C ALA A 12 -4.40 0.80 13.22
N TRP A 13 -3.70 0.76 12.08
CA TRP A 13 -3.53 -0.45 11.28
C TRP A 13 -2.65 -1.50 11.99
N ALA A 14 -1.54 -1.08 12.61
CA ALA A 14 -0.63 -1.96 13.34
C ALA A 14 -1.28 -2.60 14.56
N GLY A 15 -2.28 -1.96 15.17
CA GLY A 15 -3.08 -2.54 16.25
C GLY A 15 -3.69 -3.89 15.90
N ALA A 16 -3.78 -4.27 14.62
CA ALA A 16 -4.09 -5.62 14.19
C ALA A 16 -3.30 -6.68 14.97
N ALA A 17 -2.02 -6.42 15.29
CA ALA A 17 -1.06 -7.33 15.93
C ALA A 17 -1.54 -7.99 17.24
N GLU A 18 -2.37 -7.33 18.03
CA GLU A 18 -2.73 -7.79 19.38
C GLU A 18 -3.93 -8.75 19.40
N ARG A 19 -4.42 -9.16 18.22
CA ARG A 19 -5.73 -9.81 18.07
C ARG A 19 -5.65 -11.30 17.83
N ALA A 20 -6.46 -12.04 18.58
CA ALA A 20 -6.56 -13.49 18.57
C ALA A 20 -7.98 -13.99 18.23
N THR A 21 -9.03 -13.23 18.57
CA THR A 21 -10.43 -13.69 18.41
C THR A 21 -11.18 -13.02 17.26
N ARG A 22 -12.21 -13.68 16.73
CA ARG A 22 -13.08 -13.13 15.67
C ARG A 22 -13.71 -11.79 16.09
N ASP A 23 -14.10 -11.66 17.35
CA ASP A 23 -14.76 -10.46 17.85
C ASP A 23 -13.77 -9.30 17.98
N GLU A 24 -12.54 -9.56 18.43
CA GLU A 24 -11.46 -8.57 18.45
C GLU A 24 -11.12 -8.03 17.06
N TRP A 25 -11.11 -8.91 16.06
CA TRP A 25 -10.91 -8.54 14.66
C TRP A 25 -12.07 -7.75 14.08
N SER A 26 -13.30 -8.08 14.46
CA SER A 26 -14.50 -7.34 14.04
C SER A 26 -14.50 -5.94 14.66
N GLU A 27 -14.16 -5.85 15.95
CA GLU A 27 -14.04 -4.60 16.68
C GLU A 27 -12.88 -3.73 16.18
N TRP A 28 -11.77 -4.35 15.78
CA TRP A 28 -10.68 -3.65 15.08
C TRP A 28 -11.15 -2.93 13.85
N LEU A 29 -11.81 -3.68 12.96
CA LEU A 29 -12.21 -3.20 11.65
C LEU A 29 -13.20 -2.05 11.81
N ARG A 30 -14.10 -2.18 12.80
CA ARG A 30 -15.02 -1.12 13.19
C ARG A 30 -14.27 0.13 13.66
N ARG A 31 -13.33 0.00 14.61
CA ARG A 31 -12.53 1.14 15.12
C ARG A 31 -11.72 1.81 14.02
N LEU A 32 -11.07 1.01 13.17
CA LEU A 32 -10.30 1.48 12.03
C LEU A 32 -11.16 2.30 11.07
N ALA A 33 -12.35 1.80 10.72
CA ALA A 33 -13.29 2.52 9.88
C ALA A 33 -13.74 3.84 10.51
N LEU A 34 -14.04 3.86 11.81
CA LEU A 34 -14.43 5.08 12.52
C LEU A 34 -13.29 6.10 12.57
N GLU A 35 -12.05 5.66 12.79
CA GLU A 35 -10.89 6.55 12.75
C GLU A 35 -10.72 7.18 11.36
N LEU A 36 -10.83 6.39 10.29
CA LEU A 36 -10.80 6.90 8.92
C LEU A 36 -11.93 7.90 8.66
N LEU A 37 -13.15 7.63 9.12
CA LEU A 37 -14.27 8.59 9.01
C LEU A 37 -13.98 9.88 9.78
N ARG A 38 -13.41 9.79 10.98
CA ARG A 38 -13.09 10.93 11.83
C ARG A 38 -12.04 11.84 11.20
N VAL A 39 -10.99 11.27 10.61
CA VAL A 39 -9.88 12.03 10.00
C VAL A 39 -10.09 12.33 8.51
N SER A 40 -11.17 11.84 7.90
CA SER A 40 -11.43 12.01 6.47
C SER A 40 -11.49 13.48 6.05
N PRO A 41 -10.81 13.88 4.95
CA PRO A 41 -10.91 15.23 4.41
C PRO A 41 -12.31 15.54 3.85
N ALA A 42 -13.06 14.53 3.40
CA ALA A 42 -14.39 14.69 2.84
C ALA A 42 -15.43 14.95 3.94
N GLN A 43 -16.10 16.10 3.87
CA GLN A 43 -17.15 16.48 4.82
C GLN A 43 -18.32 15.48 4.90
N PRO A 44 -18.85 14.92 3.78
CA PRO A 44 -19.92 13.93 3.85
C PRO A 44 -19.54 12.68 4.65
N LEU A 45 -18.31 12.19 4.48
CA LEU A 45 -17.81 11.02 5.22
C LEU A 45 -17.65 11.31 6.71
N ARG A 46 -17.14 12.50 7.08
CA ARG A 46 -17.08 12.91 8.49
C ARG A 46 -18.46 13.02 9.13
N ALA A 47 -19.47 13.49 8.39
CA ALA A 47 -20.85 13.56 8.88
C ALA A 47 -21.44 12.18 9.20
N CYS A 48 -20.95 11.13 8.55
CA CYS A 48 -21.34 9.74 8.83
C CYS A 48 -20.74 9.15 10.11
N LEU A 49 -19.83 9.85 10.81
CA LEU A 49 -19.17 9.32 12.01
C LEU A 49 -20.18 8.94 13.12
N LEU A 50 -21.10 9.85 13.46
CA LEU A 50 -22.11 9.59 14.50
C LEU A 50 -23.08 8.45 14.10
N PRO A 51 -23.66 8.45 12.88
CA PRO A 51 -24.44 7.31 12.39
C PRO A 51 -23.67 5.98 12.42
N ALA A 52 -22.38 5.99 12.02
CA ALA A 52 -21.56 4.79 11.99
C ALA A 52 -21.20 4.26 13.40
N GLN A 53 -21.15 5.13 14.41
CA GLN A 53 -21.05 4.73 15.81
C GLN A 53 -22.34 4.08 16.32
N ALA A 54 -23.50 4.61 15.94
CA ALA A 54 -24.81 4.08 16.33
C ALA A 54 -25.18 2.79 15.58
N TYR A 55 -24.73 2.64 14.33
CA TYR A 55 -25.01 1.47 13.48
C TYR A 55 -23.69 0.90 12.92
N PRO A 56 -23.06 -0.06 13.63
CA PRO A 56 -21.74 -0.60 13.27
C PRO A 56 -21.56 -1.11 11.83
N PRO A 57 -22.57 -1.72 11.17
CA PRO A 57 -22.42 -2.15 9.78
C PRO A 57 -22.07 -1.01 8.81
N LEU A 58 -22.60 0.19 9.04
CA LEU A 58 -22.32 1.37 8.21
C LEU A 58 -20.84 1.75 8.20
N ALA A 59 -20.14 1.61 9.34
CA ALA A 59 -18.71 1.88 9.40
C ALA A 59 -17.94 1.00 8.39
N GLN A 60 -18.29 -0.29 8.30
CA GLN A 60 -17.63 -1.23 7.40
C GLN A 60 -17.97 -0.96 5.93
N GLU A 61 -19.19 -0.52 5.63
CA GLU A 61 -19.61 -0.15 4.27
C GLU A 61 -18.87 1.10 3.76
N LEU A 62 -18.61 2.06 4.66
CA LEU A 62 -17.91 3.30 4.32
C LEU A 62 -16.39 3.18 4.35
N LEU A 63 -15.83 2.06 4.84
CA LEU A 63 -14.40 1.85 5.01
C LEU A 63 -13.60 2.20 3.74
N ASN A 64 -14.02 1.68 2.58
CA ASN A 64 -13.31 1.86 1.32
C ASN A 64 -13.27 3.32 0.88
N ALA A 65 -14.42 4.01 0.95
CA ALA A 65 -14.52 5.42 0.60
C ALA A 65 -13.74 6.31 1.59
N ALA A 66 -13.81 5.99 2.89
CA ALA A 66 -13.06 6.69 3.93
C ALA A 66 -11.55 6.50 3.77
N PHE A 67 -11.11 5.28 3.43
CA PHE A 67 -9.71 4.99 3.14
C PHE A 67 -9.21 5.77 1.94
N LEU A 68 -9.90 5.70 0.78
CA LEU A 68 -9.51 6.44 -0.43
C LEU A 68 -9.43 7.95 -0.18
N SER A 69 -10.43 8.49 0.52
CA SER A 69 -10.47 9.90 0.93
C SER A 69 -9.22 10.28 1.74
N CYS A 70 -8.84 9.48 2.73
CA CYS A 70 -7.63 9.72 3.53
C CYS A 70 -6.34 9.54 2.71
N TRP A 71 -6.25 8.44 1.96
CA TRP A 71 -5.11 8.07 1.13
C TRP A 71 -4.74 9.17 0.12
N SER A 72 -5.74 9.77 -0.52
CA SER A 72 -5.53 10.81 -1.53
C SER A 72 -4.85 12.08 -1.00
N GLN A 73 -4.84 12.29 0.33
CA GLN A 73 -4.23 13.45 0.97
C GLN A 73 -2.87 13.15 1.61
N LEU A 74 -2.40 11.90 1.56
CA LEU A 74 -1.12 11.53 2.13
C LEU A 74 0.04 11.91 1.20
N THR A 75 1.18 12.23 1.79
CA THR A 75 2.44 12.36 1.05
C THR A 75 2.89 10.99 0.55
N PRO A 76 3.78 10.91 -0.46
CA PRO A 76 4.33 9.63 -0.93
C PRO A 76 4.92 8.78 0.21
N ASP A 77 5.66 9.40 1.13
CA ASP A 77 6.21 8.72 2.30
C ASP A 77 5.11 8.21 3.25
N GLY A 78 4.06 9.00 3.46
CA GLY A 78 2.89 8.59 4.25
C GLY A 78 2.12 7.44 3.62
N CYS A 79 1.96 7.44 2.29
CA CYS A 79 1.39 6.32 1.53
C CYS A 79 2.24 5.06 1.69
N GLY A 80 3.57 5.16 1.58
CA GLY A 80 4.48 4.03 1.78
C GLY A 80 4.37 3.43 3.19
N LEU A 81 4.37 4.29 4.21
CA LEU A 81 4.24 3.89 5.61
C LEU A 81 2.87 3.23 5.89
N LEU A 82 1.78 3.79 5.37
CA LEU A 82 0.46 3.21 5.51
C LEU A 82 0.34 1.87 4.76
N ALA A 83 0.89 1.77 3.54
CA ALA A 83 0.89 0.53 2.77
C ALA A 83 1.64 -0.59 3.48
N ALA A 84 2.80 -0.29 4.06
CA ALA A 84 3.55 -1.27 4.84
C ALA A 84 2.74 -1.78 6.05
N ALA A 85 1.99 -0.89 6.72
CA ALA A 85 1.10 -1.29 7.83
C ALA A 85 -0.08 -2.16 7.35
N VAL A 86 -0.69 -1.83 6.21
CA VAL A 86 -1.75 -2.63 5.58
C VAL A 86 -1.21 -4.02 5.20
N GLU A 87 -0.06 -4.08 4.54
CA GLU A 87 0.60 -5.31 4.13
C GLU A 87 0.92 -6.20 5.34
N ALA A 88 1.53 -5.63 6.39
CA ALA A 88 1.82 -6.35 7.63
C ALA A 88 0.55 -6.90 8.31
N ALA A 89 -0.56 -6.15 8.27
CA ALA A 89 -1.84 -6.61 8.82
C ALA A 89 -2.42 -7.78 8.00
N LEU A 90 -2.35 -7.69 6.66
CA LEU A 90 -2.83 -8.72 5.74
C LEU A 90 -2.08 -10.05 5.87
N GLU A 91 -0.78 -10.02 6.13
CA GLU A 91 0.04 -11.24 6.19
C GLU A 91 -0.26 -12.11 7.43
N ARG A 92 -0.90 -11.55 8.46
CA ARG A 92 -1.18 -12.26 9.72
C ARG A 92 -2.09 -13.48 9.54
N GLU A 93 -1.63 -14.62 10.03
CA GLU A 93 -2.40 -15.88 9.99
C GLU A 93 -3.63 -15.87 10.90
N SER A 94 -3.60 -15.08 11.98
CA SER A 94 -4.74 -14.96 12.90
C SER A 94 -5.91 -14.16 12.31
N MET A 95 -5.75 -13.52 11.15
CA MET A 95 -6.82 -12.74 10.51
C MET A 95 -7.93 -13.66 9.98
N PRO A 96 -9.19 -13.50 10.43
CA PRO A 96 -10.29 -14.31 9.95
C PRO A 96 -10.54 -14.08 8.45
N PRO A 97 -10.95 -15.11 7.68
CA PRO A 97 -11.22 -14.99 6.25
C PRO A 97 -12.22 -13.87 5.90
N ALA A 98 -13.23 -13.64 6.74
CA ALA A 98 -14.21 -12.57 6.54
C ALA A 98 -13.59 -11.17 6.59
N VAL A 99 -12.61 -10.94 7.47
CA VAL A 99 -11.90 -9.65 7.58
C VAL A 99 -10.90 -9.52 6.43
N LEU A 100 -10.17 -10.59 6.13
CA LEU A 100 -9.27 -10.65 4.97
C LEU A 100 -10.00 -10.30 3.67
N GLN A 101 -11.21 -10.84 3.47
CA GLN A 101 -12.05 -10.53 2.31
C GLN A 101 -12.40 -9.03 2.23
N LYS A 102 -12.68 -8.37 3.37
CA LYS A 102 -12.92 -6.92 3.39
C LYS A 102 -11.67 -6.13 3.00
N MET A 103 -10.50 -6.55 3.46
CA MET A 103 -9.23 -5.90 3.07
C MET A 103 -8.90 -6.12 1.59
N LEU A 104 -9.18 -7.31 1.04
CA LEU A 104 -9.02 -7.55 -0.40
C LEU A 104 -10.03 -6.75 -1.22
N ASN A 105 -11.25 -6.54 -0.73
CA ASN A 105 -12.20 -5.63 -1.37
C ASN A 105 -11.72 -4.18 -1.36
N LEU A 106 -10.98 -3.77 -0.32
CA LEU A 106 -10.32 -2.46 -0.30
C LEU A 106 -9.23 -2.38 -1.38
N ALA A 107 -8.37 -3.40 -1.50
CA ALA A 107 -7.32 -3.42 -2.52
C ALA A 107 -7.90 -3.29 -3.95
N ASP A 108 -8.94 -4.05 -4.28
CA ASP A 108 -9.63 -3.94 -5.59
C ASP A 108 -10.27 -2.57 -5.78
N PHE A 109 -10.90 -2.03 -4.73
CA PHE A 109 -11.51 -0.71 -4.79
C PHE A 109 -10.45 0.36 -5.12
N MET A 110 -9.28 0.28 -4.49
CA MET A 110 -8.16 1.19 -4.76
C MET A 110 -7.64 1.07 -6.19
N GLU A 111 -7.57 -0.15 -6.73
CA GLU A 111 -7.20 -0.39 -8.14
C GLU A 111 -8.22 0.22 -9.11
N LEU A 112 -9.52 0.00 -8.88
CA LEU A 112 -10.61 0.58 -9.68
C LEU A 112 -10.58 2.11 -9.70
N HIS A 113 -10.06 2.74 -8.64
CA HIS A 113 -9.90 4.18 -8.52
C HIS A 113 -8.53 4.71 -9.00
N LEU A 114 -7.73 3.89 -9.71
CA LEU A 114 -6.41 4.24 -10.24
C LEU A 114 -5.41 4.67 -9.15
N GLN A 115 -5.61 4.24 -7.92
CA GLN A 115 -4.72 4.47 -6.79
C GLN A 115 -4.33 3.14 -6.12
N PRO A 116 -3.77 2.17 -6.87
CA PRO A 116 -3.46 0.85 -6.32
C PRO A 116 -2.50 0.95 -5.15
N LEU A 117 -2.74 0.13 -4.12
CA LEU A 117 -1.80 0.01 -3.00
C LEU A 117 -0.46 -0.52 -3.52
N PRO A 118 0.68 -0.01 -3.03
CA PRO A 118 2.01 -0.49 -3.43
C PRO A 118 2.35 -1.84 -2.77
N ILE A 119 1.44 -2.82 -2.90
CA ILE A 119 1.57 -4.18 -2.40
C ILE A 119 1.76 -5.10 -3.60
N PRO A 120 2.72 -6.04 -3.58
CA PRO A 120 2.94 -6.96 -4.69
C PRO A 120 1.69 -7.76 -5.05
N VAL A 121 1.25 -7.69 -6.31
CA VAL A 121 0.08 -8.41 -6.83
C VAL A 121 0.13 -9.91 -6.54
N ARG A 122 1.33 -10.52 -6.57
CA ARG A 122 1.51 -11.94 -6.22
C ARG A 122 1.11 -12.26 -4.78
N LYS A 123 1.35 -11.34 -3.84
CA LYS A 123 0.93 -11.49 -2.44
C LYS A 123 -0.58 -11.34 -2.30
N LEU A 124 -1.20 -10.38 -2.99
CA LEU A 124 -2.66 -10.25 -3.01
C LEU A 124 -3.33 -11.54 -3.56
N GLY A 125 -2.70 -12.17 -4.56
CA GLY A 125 -3.08 -13.48 -5.08
C GLY A 125 -3.06 -14.59 -4.02
N SER A 126 -1.96 -14.76 -3.30
CA SER A 126 -1.86 -15.79 -2.26
C SER A 126 -2.82 -15.55 -1.08
N LEU A 127 -3.03 -14.28 -0.72
CA LEU A 127 -4.01 -13.89 0.29
C LEU A 127 -5.45 -14.19 -0.14
N ALA A 128 -5.79 -13.95 -1.41
CA ALA A 128 -7.09 -14.29 -1.98
C ALA A 128 -7.35 -15.81 -1.99
N GLU A 129 -6.33 -16.62 -2.26
CA GLU A 129 -6.42 -18.08 -2.15
C GLU A 129 -6.69 -18.51 -0.70
N ARG A 130 -6.04 -17.86 0.27
CA ARG A 130 -6.19 -18.16 1.69
C ARG A 130 -7.61 -17.92 2.22
N CYS A 131 -8.35 -16.96 1.65
CA CYS A 131 -9.77 -16.77 1.96
C CYS A 131 -10.73 -17.42 0.95
N GLN A 132 -10.24 -18.32 0.09
CA GLN A 132 -11.01 -19.03 -0.95
C GLN A 132 -11.71 -18.10 -1.97
N ALA A 133 -11.18 -16.90 -2.18
CA ALA A 133 -11.64 -15.96 -3.20
C ALA A 133 -10.99 -16.27 -4.56
N TYR A 134 -11.27 -17.45 -5.11
CA TYR A 134 -10.54 -17.98 -6.28
C TYR A 134 -10.65 -17.10 -7.53
N ALA A 135 -11.78 -16.41 -7.73
CA ALA A 135 -11.92 -15.45 -8.84
C ALA A 135 -10.92 -14.29 -8.72
N LYS A 136 -10.73 -13.73 -7.52
CA LYS A 136 -9.74 -12.68 -7.26
C LYS A 136 -8.31 -13.21 -7.38
N ALA A 137 -8.06 -14.42 -6.89
CA ALA A 137 -6.76 -15.05 -7.03
C ALA A 137 -6.36 -15.24 -8.51
N ALA A 138 -7.30 -15.68 -9.35
CA ALA A 138 -7.08 -15.78 -10.80
C ALA A 138 -6.75 -14.43 -11.42
N HIS A 139 -7.53 -13.39 -11.10
CA HIS A 139 -7.29 -12.02 -11.56
C HIS A 139 -5.88 -11.51 -11.20
N TYR A 140 -5.45 -11.64 -9.94
CA TYR A 140 -4.11 -11.23 -9.53
C TYR A 140 -3.00 -12.05 -10.22
N ARG A 141 -3.22 -13.36 -10.42
CA ARG A 141 -2.29 -14.20 -11.19
C ARG A 141 -2.16 -13.69 -12.62
N GLU A 142 -3.26 -13.37 -13.31
CA GLU A 142 -3.24 -12.81 -14.67
C GLU A 142 -2.49 -11.48 -14.74
N MET A 143 -2.82 -10.51 -13.87
CA MET A 143 -2.12 -9.21 -13.80
C MET A 143 -0.61 -9.38 -13.65
N SER A 144 -0.19 -10.32 -12.79
CA SER A 144 1.22 -10.55 -12.54
C SER A 144 1.97 -11.18 -13.72
N PHE A 145 1.27 -11.88 -14.63
CA PHE A 145 1.83 -12.31 -15.91
C PHE A 145 1.92 -11.15 -16.90
N THR A 146 0.90 -10.30 -17.00
CA THR A 146 0.90 -9.11 -17.85
C THR A 146 2.04 -8.15 -17.47
N HIS A 147 2.21 -7.89 -16.18
CA HIS A 147 3.32 -7.06 -15.68
C HIS A 147 4.69 -7.68 -15.97
N ALA A 148 4.83 -9.01 -15.86
CA ALA A 148 6.08 -9.70 -16.19
C ALA A 148 6.38 -9.62 -17.69
N ALA A 149 5.37 -9.84 -18.54
CA ALA A 149 5.48 -9.75 -19.99
C ALA A 149 5.90 -8.34 -20.43
N PHE A 150 5.28 -7.30 -19.86
CA PHE A 150 5.67 -5.90 -20.13
C PHE A 150 7.11 -5.63 -19.72
N ARG A 151 7.53 -6.12 -18.55
CA ARG A 151 8.92 -5.97 -18.07
C ARG A 151 9.93 -6.67 -18.99
N HIS A 152 9.61 -7.87 -19.46
CA HIS A 152 10.43 -8.59 -20.43
C HIS A 152 10.53 -7.85 -21.77
N ALA A 153 9.42 -7.31 -22.28
CA ALA A 153 9.41 -6.51 -23.50
C ALA A 153 10.23 -5.21 -23.36
N ALA A 154 10.18 -4.54 -22.20
CA ALA A 154 10.98 -3.35 -21.94
C ALA A 154 12.49 -3.65 -21.89
N VAL A 155 12.89 -4.80 -21.34
CA VAL A 155 14.29 -5.24 -21.30
C VAL A 155 14.80 -5.58 -22.70
N THR A 156 13.99 -6.22 -23.55
CA THR A 156 14.40 -6.58 -24.92
C THR A 156 14.40 -5.40 -25.88
N GLN A 157 13.64 -4.33 -25.59
CA GLN A 157 13.62 -3.10 -26.39
C GLN A 157 14.59 -2.01 -25.89
N ALA A 158 15.32 -2.25 -24.79
CA ALA A 158 16.37 -1.33 -24.36
C ALA A 158 17.47 -1.28 -25.45
N PRO A 159 17.82 -0.09 -25.99
CA PRO A 159 18.84 0.01 -27.02
C PRO A 159 20.15 -0.60 -26.49
N PRO A 160 20.86 -1.43 -27.27
CA PRO A 160 22.14 -1.97 -26.84
C PRO A 160 23.03 -0.80 -26.44
N GLY A 161 23.59 -0.89 -25.24
CA GLY A 161 24.41 0.16 -24.64
C GLY A 161 25.38 0.72 -25.67
N ARG A 162 25.23 2.01 -25.98
CA ARG A 162 26.25 2.75 -26.70
C ARG A 162 27.48 2.70 -25.80
N ASP A 163 28.42 1.83 -26.16
CA ASP A 163 29.77 1.81 -25.62
C ASP A 163 30.42 3.16 -25.97
N MET A 164 30.14 4.17 -25.13
CA MET A 164 30.88 5.43 -25.14
C MET A 164 32.20 5.11 -24.48
N GLY A 165 33.13 4.61 -25.29
CA GLY A 165 34.50 4.28 -24.90
C GLY A 165 35.15 5.46 -24.19
N TRP A 166 35.15 5.42 -22.86
CA TRP A 166 36.03 6.23 -22.04
C TRP A 166 37.40 5.57 -22.04
N THR A 167 38.12 5.68 -23.15
CA THR A 167 39.55 5.40 -23.16
C THR A 167 40.32 6.64 -22.73
N HIS A 168 41.16 6.42 -21.72
CA HIS A 168 42.26 7.24 -21.23
C HIS A 168 41.97 8.25 -20.12
N ALA A 169 42.10 7.74 -18.90
CA ALA A 169 42.73 8.48 -17.81
C ALA A 169 44.14 8.95 -18.23
N PRO A 170 44.59 10.12 -17.77
CA PRO A 170 46.00 10.37 -17.52
C PRO A 170 46.22 10.66 -16.04
N GLY A 171 46.96 9.79 -15.36
CA GLY A 171 47.85 10.18 -14.28
C GLY A 171 49.28 9.85 -14.68
N PRO A 172 50.33 10.27 -13.95
CA PRO A 172 50.46 11.40 -13.02
C PRO A 172 51.46 12.45 -13.57
N ARG A 173 51.38 13.72 -13.14
CA ARG A 173 52.51 14.66 -13.31
C ARG A 173 53.21 14.84 -11.97
N THR A 174 54.35 14.18 -11.85
CA THR A 174 55.42 14.51 -10.92
C THR A 174 55.92 15.93 -11.24
N ALA A 175 55.95 16.80 -10.23
CA ALA A 175 56.67 18.07 -10.28
C ALA A 175 57.68 18.06 -9.13
N ALA A 176 58.93 17.80 -9.46
CA ALA A 176 60.09 17.97 -8.60
C ALA A 176 61.09 18.89 -9.31
N ALA A 177 61.81 19.66 -8.49
CA ALA A 177 62.95 20.56 -8.77
C ALA A 177 62.59 21.98 -9.27
N ALA A 178 63.24 23.08 -8.86
CA ALA A 178 64.26 23.38 -7.83
C ALA A 178 64.59 24.90 -7.89
N GLY A 179 65.16 25.46 -6.81
CA GLY A 179 65.97 26.69 -6.78
C GLY A 179 65.19 28.01 -6.66
N GLY A 180 65.53 28.98 -5.81
CA GLY A 180 66.76 29.30 -5.10
C GLY A 180 66.99 30.81 -5.20
N GLY A 181 67.24 31.51 -4.08
CA GLY A 181 67.52 32.95 -4.04
C GLY A 181 66.82 33.67 -2.89
#